data_AF-A0A0R2G035-F1
#
_entry.id   AF-A0A0R2G035-F1
#
_cell.length_a   1.000
_cell.length_b   1.000
_cell.length_c   1.000
_cell.angle_alpha   90.00
_cell.angle_beta   90.00
_cell.angle_gamma   90.00
#
_symmetry.space_group_name_H-M   'P 1'
#
loop_
_entity.id
_entity.type
_entity.pdbx_description
1 polymer ?
#
loop_
_entity_poly.entity_id
_entity_poly.type
_entity_poly.pdbx_seq_one_letter_code
_entity_poly.pdbx_strand_id
1 'polypeptide(L)'
;MAMIIIAGLFLLIGYLSGSYSDRFLFLKASLALLVMLVLAFFAIVMATVINYLVVVKLLGQNMDAFTFGVMDILLAGVFNFFFVRFVFRLTRNDSTLIELEEYYIQWTTIFFTLYQFFTSSPSNMENVRKLSLSTRVLNIDLLNIIILPVLLVSWIAIAMTKVYLKDHHS
;
A
#
# COMPACT_ATOMS: atom_id res chain seq x y z
N MET A 1 -2.74 22.44 8.04
CA MET A 1 -3.73 22.94 7.05
C MET A 1 -3.69 22.15 5.76
N ALA A 2 -2.55 22.04 5.05
CA ALA A 2 -2.45 21.26 3.80
C ALA A 2 -2.87 19.78 3.92
N MET A 3 -2.45 19.07 4.98
CA MET A 3 -2.87 17.68 5.24
C MET A 3 -4.39 17.52 5.43
N ILE A 4 -5.05 18.53 6.02
CA ILE A 4 -6.51 18.54 6.23
C ILE A 4 -7.22 18.77 4.89
N ILE A 5 -6.68 19.63 4.03
CA ILE A 5 -7.20 19.88 2.68
C ILE A 5 -7.06 18.61 1.82
N ILE A 6 -5.91 17.93 1.88
CA ILE A 6 -5.69 16.67 1.14
C ILE A 6 -6.67 15.60 1.63
N ALA A 7 -6.82 15.41 2.94
CA ALA A 7 -7.80 14.47 3.49
C ALA A 7 -9.24 14.83 3.07
N GLY A 8 -9.58 16.13 3.08
CA GLY A 8 -10.88 16.63 2.61
C GLY A 8 -11.15 16.36 1.13
N LEU A 9 -10.15 16.58 0.27
CA LEU A 9 -10.25 16.26 -1.16
C LEU A 9 -10.38 14.76 -1.41
N PHE A 10 -9.67 13.94 -0.64
CA PHE A 10 -9.77 12.49 -0.73
C PHE A 10 -11.17 12.00 -0.34
N LEU A 11 -11.73 12.54 0.77
CA LEU A 11 -13.11 12.28 1.18
C LEU A 11 -14.13 12.80 0.17
N LEU A 12 -13.88 13.93 -0.49
CA LEU A 12 -14.77 14.51 -1.49
C LEU A 12 -14.82 13.70 -2.79
N ILE A 13 -13.65 13.27 -3.30
CA ILE A 13 -13.57 12.32 -4.42
C ILE A 13 -14.34 11.06 -4.08
N GLY A 14 -14.22 10.62 -2.83
CA GLY A 14 -14.97 9.50 -2.31
C GLY A 14 -16.47 9.61 -2.26
N TYR A 15 -16.92 10.75 -1.74
CA TYR A 15 -18.33 11.08 -1.70
C TYR A 15 -18.92 11.17 -3.11
N LEU A 16 -18.19 11.74 -4.07
CA LEU A 16 -18.62 11.89 -5.46
C LEU A 16 -18.59 10.56 -6.24
N SER A 17 -17.68 9.64 -5.89
CA SER A 17 -17.56 8.33 -6.52
C SER A 17 -18.53 7.29 -5.96
N GLY A 18 -19.13 7.54 -4.80
CA GLY A 18 -20.12 6.64 -4.19
C GLY A 18 -21.45 6.69 -4.93
N SER A 19 -21.88 5.55 -5.48
CA SER A 19 -23.27 5.39 -5.92
C SER A 19 -24.22 5.53 -4.73
N TYR A 20 -25.42 6.09 -4.96
CA TYR A 20 -26.46 6.48 -3.97
C TYR A 20 -26.89 5.39 -2.95
N SER A 21 -26.36 4.16 -3.05
CA SER A 21 -26.78 2.97 -2.31
C SER A 21 -26.17 2.84 -0.90
N ASP A 22 -24.91 3.25 -0.67
CA ASP A 22 -24.30 3.20 0.68
C ASP A 22 -23.39 4.42 0.94
N ARG A 23 -23.95 5.40 1.66
CA ARG A 23 -23.27 6.67 2.00
C ARG A 23 -21.99 6.49 2.83
N PHE A 24 -21.79 5.32 3.46
CA PHE A 24 -20.61 5.04 4.29
C PHE A 24 -19.61 4.09 3.64
N LEU A 25 -19.85 3.66 2.39
CA LEU A 25 -18.96 2.74 1.67
C LEU A 25 -17.51 3.23 1.66
N PHE A 26 -17.31 4.52 1.40
CA PHE A 26 -15.98 5.13 1.36
C PHE A 26 -15.27 5.12 2.72
N LEU A 27 -16.01 5.39 3.81
CA LEU A 27 -15.44 5.36 5.16
C LEU A 27 -15.08 3.92 5.57
N LYS A 28 -15.93 2.95 5.22
CA LYS A 28 -15.66 1.52 5.44
C LYS A 28 -14.41 1.09 4.67
N ALA A 29 -14.30 1.44 3.39
CA ALA A 29 -13.13 1.15 2.57
C ALA A 29 -11.86 1.83 3.09
N SER A 30 -11.95 3.07 3.55
CA SER A 30 -10.80 3.77 4.16
C SER A 30 -10.32 3.10 5.44
N LEU A 31 -11.26 2.66 6.31
CA LEU A 31 -10.93 1.93 7.53
C LEU A 31 -10.36 0.54 7.24
N ALA A 32 -10.97 -0.18 6.31
CA ALA A 32 -10.51 -1.50 5.89
C ALA A 32 -9.12 -1.43 5.25
N LEU A 33 -8.85 -0.42 4.42
CA LEU A 33 -7.51 -0.12 3.89
C LEU A 33 -6.50 0.12 5.03
N LEU A 34 -6.84 0.95 6.03
CA LEU A 34 -5.92 1.19 7.16
C LEU A 34 -5.58 -0.10 7.91
N VAL A 35 -6.57 -0.95 8.16
CA VAL A 35 -6.36 -2.27 8.77
C VAL A 35 -5.46 -3.13 7.88
N MET A 36 -5.69 -3.14 6.57
CA MET A 36 -4.87 -3.88 5.61
C MET A 36 -3.42 -3.40 5.56
N LEU A 37 -3.17 -2.09 5.61
CA LEU A 37 -1.81 -1.54 5.62
C LEU A 37 -1.06 -1.94 6.89
N VAL A 38 -1.74 -1.96 8.04
CA VAL A 38 -1.17 -2.44 9.30
C VAL A 38 -0.84 -3.95 9.21
N LEU A 39 -1.74 -4.76 8.67
CA LEU A 39 -1.52 -6.19 8.48
C LEU A 39 -0.39 -6.47 7.48
N ALA A 40 -0.28 -5.67 6.42
CA ALA A 40 0.82 -5.74 5.46
C ALA A 40 2.17 -5.42 6.11
N PHE A 41 2.23 -4.42 7.00
CA PHE A 41 3.44 -4.13 7.77
C PHE A 41 3.86 -5.34 8.64
N PHE A 42 2.92 -5.96 9.36
CA PHE A 42 3.20 -7.17 10.13
C PHE A 42 3.64 -8.34 9.23
N ALA A 43 3.01 -8.50 8.06
CA ALA A 43 3.38 -9.51 7.08
C ALA A 43 4.82 -9.34 6.58
N ILE A 44 5.26 -8.10 6.34
CA ILE A 44 6.65 -7.80 5.98
C ILE A 44 7.57 -8.18 7.13
N VAL A 45 7.30 -7.76 8.37
CA VAL A 45 8.16 -8.11 9.52
C VAL A 45 8.29 -9.62 9.67
N MET A 46 7.20 -10.38 9.52
CA MET A 46 7.24 -11.84 9.57
C MET A 46 8.05 -12.43 8.41
N ALA A 47 7.84 -11.94 7.19
CA ALA A 47 8.61 -12.35 6.03
C ALA A 47 10.10 -12.08 6.24
N THR A 48 10.48 -10.92 6.78
CA THR A 48 11.88 -10.55 7.00
C THR A 48 12.54 -11.51 7.98
N VAL A 49 11.86 -11.82 9.08
CA VAL A 49 12.34 -12.76 10.09
C VAL A 49 12.52 -14.16 9.50
N ILE A 50 11.54 -14.64 8.74
CA ILE A 50 11.60 -15.96 8.10
C ILE A 50 12.72 -16.01 7.06
N ASN A 51 12.80 -15.01 6.19
CA ASN A 51 13.79 -14.94 5.12
C ASN A 51 15.22 -14.87 5.68
N TYR A 52 15.43 -14.08 6.75
CA TYR A 52 16.70 -14.02 7.45
C TYR A 52 17.08 -15.36 8.11
N LEU A 53 16.14 -16.00 8.84
CA LEU A 53 16.44 -17.25 9.54
C LEU A 53 16.64 -18.43 8.59
N VAL A 54 15.85 -18.53 7.52
CA VAL A 54 15.89 -19.66 6.59
C VAL A 54 16.97 -19.46 5.54
N VAL A 55 16.99 -18.32 4.84
CA VAL A 55 17.84 -18.16 3.67
C VAL A 55 19.26 -17.71 4.04
N VAL A 56 19.37 -16.70 4.90
CA VAL A 56 20.69 -16.19 5.30
C VAL A 56 21.35 -17.15 6.30
N LYS A 57 20.65 -17.51 7.37
CA LYS A 57 21.25 -18.29 8.47
C LYS A 57 21.30 -19.80 8.21
N LEU A 58 20.22 -20.39 7.70
CA LEU A 58 20.14 -21.85 7.54
C LEU A 58 20.70 -22.35 6.19
N LEU A 59 20.44 -21.63 5.09
CA LEU A 59 20.98 -21.97 3.77
C LEU A 59 22.34 -21.34 3.48
N GLY A 60 22.81 -20.39 4.31
CA GLY A 60 24.11 -19.73 4.16
C GLY A 60 24.25 -18.90 2.89
N GLN A 61 23.13 -18.46 2.30
CA GLN A 61 23.11 -17.72 1.04
C GLN A 61 23.37 -16.24 1.30
N ASN A 62 24.42 -15.69 0.68
CA ASN A 62 24.66 -14.27 0.66
C ASN A 62 23.83 -13.63 -0.45
N MET A 63 22.70 -13.04 -0.08
CA MET A 63 21.84 -12.29 -0.99
C MET A 63 22.15 -10.81 -0.93
N ASP A 64 22.13 -10.15 -2.08
CA ASP A 64 22.15 -8.69 -2.15
C ASP A 64 20.82 -8.11 -1.64
N ALA A 65 20.85 -6.85 -1.22
CA ALA A 65 19.70 -6.18 -0.60
C ALA A 65 18.47 -6.12 -1.52
N PHE A 66 18.70 -6.02 -2.84
CA PHE A 66 17.60 -6.00 -3.79
C PHE A 66 16.90 -7.36 -3.86
N THR A 67 17.64 -8.45 -4.03
CA THR A 67 17.06 -9.81 -4.02
C THR A 67 16.36 -10.13 -2.70
N PHE A 68 16.97 -9.77 -1.57
CA PHE A 68 16.37 -9.94 -0.26
C PHE A 68 15.02 -9.21 -0.17
N GLY A 69 14.97 -7.94 -0.60
CA GLY A 69 13.76 -7.12 -0.57
C GLY A 69 12.65 -7.65 -1.48
N VAL A 70 12.99 -8.11 -2.70
CA VAL A 70 12.00 -8.72 -3.61
C VAL A 70 11.41 -9.99 -3.02
N MET A 71 12.25 -10.88 -2.47
CA MET A 71 11.77 -12.08 -1.78
C MET A 71 10.87 -11.73 -0.60
N ASP A 72 11.26 -10.71 0.17
CA ASP A 72 10.51 -10.28 1.34
C ASP A 72 9.12 -9.77 0.98
N ILE A 73 9.03 -8.93 -0.05
CA ILE A 73 7.77 -8.42 -0.60
C ILE A 73 6.87 -9.55 -1.09
N LEU A 74 7.42 -10.51 -1.84
CA LEU A 74 6.63 -11.62 -2.39
C LEU A 74 6.10 -12.52 -1.28
N LEU A 75 6.96 -12.88 -0.31
CA LEU A 75 6.58 -13.70 0.84
C LEU A 75 5.57 -12.99 1.73
N ALA A 76 5.77 -11.70 2.01
CA ALA A 76 4.83 -10.87 2.74
C ALA A 76 3.49 -10.75 2.00
N GLY A 77 3.49 -10.66 0.67
CA GLY A 77 2.28 -10.70 -0.15
C GLY A 77 1.46 -11.96 0.08
N VAL A 78 2.12 -13.12 0.16
CA VAL A 78 1.47 -14.40 0.46
C VAL A 78 0.88 -14.41 1.88
N PHE A 79 1.60 -13.94 2.89
CA PHE A 79 1.06 -13.85 4.25
C PHE A 79 -0.12 -12.88 4.33
N ASN A 80 0.02 -11.71 3.70
CA ASN A 80 -0.99 -10.68 3.72
C ASN A 80 -2.26 -11.11 2.98
N PHE A 81 -2.17 -11.94 1.93
CA PHE A 81 -3.34 -12.55 1.29
C PHE A 81 -4.26 -13.27 2.29
N PHE A 82 -3.71 -14.06 3.21
CA PHE A 82 -4.52 -14.74 4.21
C PHE A 82 -5.23 -13.76 5.16
N PHE A 83 -4.55 -12.67 5.53
CA PHE A 83 -5.13 -11.61 6.35
C PHE A 83 -6.24 -10.86 5.61
N VAL A 84 -6.00 -10.44 4.38
CA VAL A 84 -6.98 -9.73 3.55
C VAL A 84 -8.20 -10.60 3.30
N ARG A 85 -8.01 -11.88 3.00
CA ARG A 85 -9.12 -12.83 2.84
C ARG A 85 -9.95 -12.99 4.11
N PHE A 86 -9.30 -12.98 5.28
CA PHE A 86 -10.00 -13.01 6.56
C PHE A 86 -10.84 -11.74 6.78
N VAL A 87 -10.27 -10.55 6.53
CA VAL A 87 -11.00 -9.28 6.59
C VAL A 87 -12.18 -9.26 5.62
N PHE A 88 -11.98 -9.78 4.40
CA PHE A 88 -13.02 -9.78 3.37
C PHE A 88 -14.23 -10.67 3.71
N ARG A 89 -13.98 -11.82 4.36
CA ARG A 89 -15.06 -12.66 4.90
C ARG A 89 -15.89 -11.93 5.95
N LEU A 90 -15.27 -11.06 6.75
CA LEU A 90 -15.97 -10.25 7.76
C LEU A 90 -16.79 -9.13 7.14
N THR A 91 -16.39 -8.59 5.99
CA THR A 91 -17.06 -7.48 5.29
C THR A 91 -18.13 -7.92 4.29
N ARG A 92 -18.61 -9.17 4.35
CA ARG A 92 -19.71 -9.70 3.53
C ARG A 92 -19.44 -9.71 2.01
N ASN A 93 -18.18 -9.79 1.61
CA ASN A 93 -17.81 -10.07 0.23
C ASN A 93 -18.18 -8.94 -0.77
N ASP A 94 -18.16 -7.68 -0.34
CA ASP A 94 -18.48 -6.53 -1.20
C ASP A 94 -17.39 -6.29 -2.25
N SER A 95 -17.67 -6.66 -3.51
CA SER A 95 -16.74 -6.52 -4.63
C SER A 95 -16.37 -5.06 -4.92
N THR A 96 -17.30 -4.12 -4.68
CA THR A 96 -17.06 -2.69 -4.88
C THR A 96 -16.07 -2.16 -3.85
N LEU A 97 -16.09 -2.70 -2.63
CA LEU A 97 -15.15 -2.34 -1.58
C LEU A 97 -13.71 -2.73 -1.94
N ILE A 98 -13.50 -3.93 -2.50
CA ILE A 98 -12.17 -4.36 -2.97
C ILE A 98 -11.66 -3.47 -4.11
N GLU A 99 -12.51 -3.12 -5.08
CA GLU A 99 -12.11 -2.26 -6.19
C GLU A 99 -11.70 -0.87 -5.71
N LEU A 100 -12.44 -0.32 -4.74
CA LEU A 100 -12.10 0.98 -4.17
C LEU A 100 -10.78 0.95 -3.39
N GLU A 101 -10.54 -0.11 -2.61
CA GLU A 101 -9.26 -0.33 -1.93
C GLU A 101 -8.09 -0.46 -2.91
N GLU A 102 -8.27 -1.19 -4.01
CA GLU A 102 -7.27 -1.29 -5.08
C GLU A 102 -6.92 0.09 -5.64
N TYR A 103 -7.94 0.90 -5.97
CA TYR A 103 -7.71 2.24 -6.50
C TYR A 103 -6.99 3.15 -5.51
N TYR A 104 -7.32 3.09 -4.22
CA TYR A 104 -6.58 3.87 -3.22
C TYR A 104 -5.11 3.49 -3.16
N ILE A 105 -4.79 2.20 -3.17
CA ILE A 105 -3.40 1.74 -3.11
C ILE A 105 -2.66 2.19 -4.36
N GLN A 106 -3.26 2.03 -5.54
CA GLN A 106 -2.67 2.46 -6.81
C GLN A 106 -2.42 3.96 -6.84
N TRP A 107 -3.43 4.77 -6.52
CA TRP A 107 -3.28 6.23 -6.49
C TRP A 107 -2.23 6.67 -5.48
N THR A 108 -2.27 6.13 -4.26
CA THR A 108 -1.28 6.47 -3.22
C THR A 108 0.13 6.11 -3.66
N THR A 109 0.32 4.96 -4.30
CA THR A 109 1.62 4.52 -4.84
C THR A 109 2.10 5.46 -5.95
N ILE A 110 1.22 5.85 -6.88
CA ILE A 110 1.55 6.80 -7.95
C ILE A 110 1.93 8.17 -7.34
N PHE A 111 1.15 8.67 -6.38
CA PHE A 111 1.45 9.94 -5.72
C PHE A 111 2.81 9.92 -5.02
N PHE A 112 3.12 8.85 -4.29
CA PHE A 112 4.40 8.74 -3.59
C PHE A 112 5.59 8.52 -4.53
N THR A 113 5.44 7.77 -5.61
CA THR A 113 6.52 7.62 -6.59
C THR A 113 6.79 8.91 -7.36
N LEU A 114 5.75 9.67 -7.72
CA LEU A 114 5.90 11.02 -8.29
C LEU A 114 6.58 11.96 -7.28
N TYR A 115 6.14 11.94 -6.02
CA TYR A 115 6.76 12.72 -4.96
C TYR A 115 8.24 12.40 -4.81
N GLN A 116 8.60 11.12 -4.77
CA GLN A 116 9.98 10.66 -4.73
C GLN A 116 10.77 11.17 -5.93
N PHE A 117 10.22 11.08 -7.14
CA PHE A 117 10.88 11.57 -8.36
C PHE A 117 11.18 13.08 -8.31
N PHE A 118 10.23 13.89 -7.83
CA PHE A 118 10.45 15.34 -7.70
C PHE A 118 11.44 15.70 -6.59
N THR A 119 11.53 14.87 -5.54
CA THR A 119 12.29 15.23 -4.34
C THR A 119 13.68 14.60 -4.27
N SER A 120 13.94 13.53 -5.02
CA SER A 120 15.22 12.83 -5.08
C SER A 120 16.28 13.52 -5.93
N SER A 121 15.88 14.38 -6.88
CA SER A 121 16.83 15.14 -7.70
C SER A 121 17.07 16.55 -7.14
N PRO A 122 18.34 16.95 -6.90
CA PRO A 122 18.67 18.31 -6.48
C PRO A 122 18.18 19.39 -7.45
N SER A 123 18.22 19.11 -8.76
CA SER A 123 17.73 20.06 -9.79
C SER A 123 16.21 20.21 -9.77
N ASN A 124 15.47 19.14 -9.50
CA ASN A 124 14.02 19.21 -9.31
C ASN A 124 13.67 20.00 -8.05
N MET A 125 14.43 19.81 -6.96
CA MET A 125 14.24 20.54 -5.72
C MET A 125 14.49 22.05 -5.86
N GLU A 126 15.47 22.44 -6.69
CA GLU A 126 15.73 23.84 -6.99
C GLU A 126 14.55 24.49 -7.73
N ASN A 127 13.93 23.77 -8.67
CA ASN A 127 12.73 24.22 -9.36
C ASN A 127 11.52 24.35 -8.41
N VAL A 128 11.38 23.45 -7.44
CA VAL A 128 10.34 23.53 -6.40
C VAL A 128 10.57 24.74 -5.47
N ARG A 129 11.83 25.04 -5.11
CA ARG A 129 12.19 26.23 -4.32
C ARG A 129 11.82 27.53 -5.02
N LYS A 130 12.00 27.60 -6.34
CA LYS A 130 11.61 28.76 -7.17
C LYS A 130 10.10 29.03 -7.14
N LEU A 131 9.28 28.01 -6.84
CA LEU A 131 7.83 28.12 -6.71
C LEU A 131 7.36 28.57 -5.30
N SER A 132 8.27 28.95 -4.39
CA SER A 132 7.95 29.34 -3.00
C SER A 132 7.20 28.26 -2.20
N LEU A 133 7.28 27.00 -2.64
CA LEU A 133 6.69 25.87 -1.95
C LEU A 133 7.59 25.43 -0.79
N SER A 134 6.97 24.95 0.31
CA SER A 134 7.72 24.45 1.45
C SER A 134 8.57 23.26 1.05
N THR A 135 9.87 23.32 1.36
CA THR A 135 10.82 22.22 1.14
C THR A 135 10.88 21.25 2.31
N ARG A 136 9.88 21.21 3.19
CA ARG A 136 9.79 20.13 4.17
C ARG A 136 9.51 18.84 3.42
N VAL A 137 10.57 18.07 3.20
CA VAL A 137 10.49 16.81 2.48
C VAL A 137 10.11 15.70 3.46
N LEU A 138 9.11 14.90 3.10
CA LEU A 138 8.82 13.62 3.71
C LEU A 138 10.07 12.75 3.49
N ASN A 139 10.54 12.08 4.54
CA ASN A 139 11.79 11.32 4.44
C ASN A 139 11.68 10.24 3.34
N ILE A 140 12.48 10.41 2.28
CA ILE A 140 12.46 9.56 1.09
C ILE A 140 12.91 8.13 1.43
N ASP A 141 13.81 7.98 2.41
CA ASP A 141 14.28 6.67 2.85
C ASP A 141 13.15 5.89 3.53
N LEU A 142 12.35 6.55 4.37
CA LEU A 142 11.15 5.92 4.97
C LEU A 142 10.11 5.57 3.92
N LEU A 143 9.97 6.39 2.88
CA LEU A 143 9.07 6.10 1.77
C LEU A 143 9.50 4.82 1.05
N ASN A 144 10.79 4.67 0.76
CA ASN A 144 11.35 3.53 0.03
C ASN A 144 11.40 2.24 0.84
N ILE A 145 11.72 2.33 2.14
CA ILE A 145 11.96 1.15 2.98
C ILE A 145 10.67 0.63 3.61
N ILE A 146 9.68 1.50 3.84
CA ILE A 146 8.47 1.14 4.60
C ILE A 146 7.22 1.35 3.76
N ILE A 147 6.96 2.58 3.31
CA ILE A 147 5.64 2.94 2.78
C ILE A 147 5.37 2.25 1.44
N LEU A 148 6.30 2.33 0.48
CA LEU A 148 6.13 1.69 -0.83
C LEU A 148 6.05 0.16 -0.74
N PRO A 149 6.91 -0.54 0.04
CA PRO A 149 6.76 -1.97 0.26
C PRO A 149 5.41 -2.36 0.87
N VAL A 150 4.91 -1.62 1.88
CA VAL A 150 3.60 -1.89 2.51
C VAL A 150 2.46 -1.75 1.52
N LEU A 151 2.48 -0.70 0.68
CA LEU A 151 1.49 -0.49 -0.36
C LEU A 151 1.53 -1.62 -1.40
N LEU A 152 2.73 -2.02 -1.82
CA LEU A 152 2.91 -3.05 -2.83
C LEU A 152 2.49 -4.44 -2.32
N VAL A 153 2.81 -4.78 -1.07
CA VAL A 153 2.33 -6.02 -0.41
C VAL A 153 0.82 -6.02 -0.26
N SER A 154 0.21 -4.87 0.07
CA SER A 154 -1.24 -4.72 0.13
C SER A 154 -1.90 -4.92 -1.24
N TRP A 155 -1.30 -4.35 -2.28
CA TRP A 155 -1.80 -4.50 -3.65
C TRP A 155 -1.72 -5.94 -4.15
N ILE A 156 -0.59 -6.63 -3.91
CA ILE A 156 -0.41 -8.05 -4.24
C ILE A 156 -1.50 -8.91 -3.58
N ALA A 157 -1.78 -8.66 -2.30
CA ALA A 157 -2.81 -9.38 -1.55
C ALA A 157 -4.23 -9.14 -2.11
N ILE A 158 -4.56 -7.90 -2.49
CA ILE A 158 -5.83 -7.58 -3.15
C ILE A 158 -5.95 -8.28 -4.50
N ALA A 159 -4.91 -8.19 -5.34
CA ALA A 159 -4.92 -8.80 -6.67
C ALA A 159 -5.17 -10.31 -6.60
N MET A 160 -4.47 -11.02 -5.71
CA MET A 160 -4.72 -12.45 -5.47
C MET A 160 -6.13 -12.72 -4.93
N THR A 161 -6.65 -11.86 -4.03
CA THR A 161 -8.00 -11.99 -3.50
C THR A 161 -9.05 -11.84 -4.60
N LYS A 162 -8.89 -10.87 -5.52
CA LYS A 162 -9.78 -10.69 -6.67
C LYS A 162 -9.80 -11.91 -7.59
N VAL A 163 -8.62 -12.45 -7.92
CA VAL A 163 -8.51 -13.66 -8.75
C VAL A 163 -9.21 -14.84 -8.07
N TYR A 164 -8.93 -15.05 -6.78
CA TYR A 164 -9.54 -16.12 -5.99
C TYR A 164 -11.09 -16.04 -6.00
N LEU A 165 -11.64 -14.85 -5.81
CA LEU A 165 -13.09 -14.63 -5.78
C LEU A 165 -13.74 -14.85 -7.13
N LYS A 166 -13.10 -14.39 -8.22
CA LYS A 166 -13.59 -14.58 -9.58
C LYS A 166 -13.72 -16.08 -9.93
N ASP A 167 -12.78 -16.90 -9.46
CA ASP A 167 -12.77 -18.34 -9.74
C ASP A 167 -13.73 -19.15 -8.85
N HIS A 168 -14.08 -18.68 -7.65
CA HIS A 168 -14.90 -19.42 -6.67
C HIS A 168 -16.36 -18.93 -6.55
N HIS A 169 -16.71 -17.82 -7.20
CA HIS A 169 -18.09 -17.30 -7.30
C HIS A 169 -18.65 -17.32 -8.73
N SER A 170 -17.97 -18.01 -9.66
CA SER A 170 -18.53 -18.42 -10.96
C SER A 170 -19.23 -19.77 -10.86
#